data_AF-A0A8K0YBZ8-F1
#
_entry.id   AF-A0A8K0YBZ8-F1
#
_cell.length_a   1.000
_cell.length_b   1.000
_cell.length_c   1.000
_cell.angle_alpha   90.00
_cell.angle_beta   90.00
_cell.angle_gamma   90.00
#
_symmetry.space_group_name_H-M   'P 1'
#
loop_
_entity.id
_entity.type
_entity.pdbx_description
1 polymer ?
#
loop_
_entity_poly.entity_id
_entity_poly.type
_entity_poly.pdbx_seq_one_letter_code
_entity_poly.pdbx_strand_id
1 'polypeptide(L)' 'DKIPFHPYYTIKDILGIILMIALLMILVLFFPDLLGDPDNYTPANPLNTPPHIKPEWY' A
#
# COMPACT_ATOMS: atom_id res chain seq x y z
N ASP A 1 8.05 27.82 22.95
CA ASP A 1 9.26 27.31 22.29
C ASP A 1 8.99 26.77 20.90
N LYS A 2 9.82 27.18 19.93
CA LYS A 2 9.87 26.65 18.57
C LYS A 2 11.32 26.38 18.22
N ILE A 3 11.59 25.28 17.54
CA ILE A 3 12.90 24.95 16.96
C ILE A 3 12.83 25.14 15.44
N PRO A 4 13.95 25.46 14.77
CA PRO A 4 13.97 25.57 13.31
C PRO A 4 13.59 24.24 12.66
N PHE A 5 13.05 24.30 11.44
CA PHE A 5 12.64 23.10 10.72
C PHE A 5 13.85 22.19 10.40
N HIS A 6 14.90 22.78 9.83
CA HIS A 6 16.15 22.10 9.57
C HIS A 6 17.12 22.31 10.74
N PRO A 7 17.84 21.26 11.19
CA PRO A 7 17.84 19.88 10.68
C PRO A 7 16.77 18.95 11.29
N TYR A 8 16.05 19.43 12.32
CA TYR A 8 15.29 18.59 13.25
C TYR A 8 14.12 17.82 12.62
N TYR A 9 13.25 18.50 11.88
CA TYR A 9 12.13 17.83 11.22
C TYR A 9 12.57 17.16 9.93
N THR A 10 13.57 17.71 9.24
CA THR A 10 14.13 17.09 8.04
C THR A 10 14.60 15.65 8.32
N ILE A 11 15.37 15.42 9.40
CA ILE A 11 15.84 14.06 9.73
C ILE A 11 14.72 13.14 10.18
N LYS A 12 13.72 13.67 10.89
CA LYS A 12 12.54 12.92 11.33
C LYS A 12 11.69 12.47 10.14
N ASP A 13 11.50 13.36 9.17
CA ASP A 13 10.73 13.07 7.96
C ASP A 13 11.46 12.05 7.08
N ILE A 14 12.79 12.15 6.96
CA ILE A 14 13.60 11.13 6.26
C ILE A 14 13.44 9.76 6.91
N LEU A 15 13.48 9.67 8.24
CA LEU A 15 13.21 8.41 8.95
C LEU A 15 11.81 7.87 8.62
N GLY A 16 10.80 8.74 8.61
CA GLY A 16 9.43 8.37 8.23
C GLY A 16 9.35 7.82 6.80
N ILE A 17 10.01 8.47 5.84
CA ILE A 17 10.06 8.02 4.44
C ILE A 17 10.75 6.66 4.33
N ILE A 18 11.86 6.43 5.03
CA ILE A 18 12.56 5.15 5.02
C ILE A 18 11.64 4.04 5.53
N LEU A 19 10.92 4.27 6.62
CA LEU A 19 9.97 3.29 7.17
C LEU A 19 8.81 3.01 6.22
N MET A 20 8.25 4.05 5.59
CA MET A 20 7.18 3.92 4.60
C MET A 20 7.64 3.09 3.39
N ILE A 21 8.83 3.38 2.86
CA ILE A 21 9.41 2.62 1.74
C ILE A 21 9.68 1.19 2.16
N ALA A 22 10.25 0.94 3.34
CA ALA A 22 10.52 -0.40 3.82
C ALA A 22 9.22 -1.25 3.89
N LEU A 23 8.14 -0.69 4.43
CA LEU A 23 6.84 -1.38 4.49
C LEU A 23 6.27 -1.65 3.09
N LEU A 24 6.34 -0.66 2.19
CA LEU A 24 5.92 -0.85 0.79
C LEU A 24 6.73 -1.96 0.11
N MET A 25 8.05 -1.97 0.28
CA MET A 25 8.92 -2.98 -0.32
C MET A 25 8.66 -4.38 0.26
N ILE A 26 8.30 -4.48 1.54
CA ILE A 26 7.90 -5.77 2.13
C ILE A 26 6.65 -6.31 1.43
N LEU A 27 5.63 -5.47 1.22
CA LEU A 27 4.42 -5.87 0.50
C LEU A 27 4.75 -6.27 -0.94
N VAL A 28 5.46 -5.43 -1.68
CA VAL A 28 5.74 -5.67 -3.10
C VAL A 28 6.63 -6.91 -3.33
N LEU A 29 7.68 -7.10 -2.52
CA LEU A 29 8.66 -8.17 -2.75
C LEU A 29 8.27 -9.51 -2.15
N PHE A 30 7.54 -9.53 -1.03
CA PHE A 30 7.23 -10.77 -0.31
C PHE A 30 5.73 -11.12 -0.31
N PHE A 31 4.84 -10.14 -0.43
CA PHE A 31 3.39 -10.33 -0.29
C PHE A 31 2.58 -9.54 -1.34
N PRO A 32 2.92 -9.64 -2.65
CA PRO A 32 2.39 -8.73 -3.67
C PRO A 32 0.87 -8.78 -3.81
N ASP A 33 0.27 -9.95 -3.57
CA ASP A 33 -1.17 -10.18 -3.73
C ASP A 33 -1.97 -10.11 -2.42
N LEU A 34 -1.31 -9.84 -1.29
CA LEU A 34 -1.94 -9.92 0.04
C LEU A 34 -3.13 -8.97 0.22
N LEU A 35 -3.08 -7.81 -0.44
CA LEU A 35 -4.11 -6.79 -0.37
C LEU A 35 -5.02 -6.77 -1.62
N GLY A 36 -4.82 -7.71 -2.56
CA GLY A 36 -5.58 -7.82 -3.79
C GLY A 36 -6.73 -8.83 -3.71
N ASP A 37 -7.58 -8.82 -4.73
CA ASP A 37 -8.63 -9.84 -4.92
C ASP A 37 -8.20 -10.83 -6.02
N PRO A 38 -8.16 -12.15 -5.73
CA PRO A 38 -7.86 -13.17 -6.74
C PRO A 38 -8.78 -13.14 -7.97
N ASP A 39 -10.05 -12.74 -7.82
CA ASP A 39 -11.01 -12.70 -8.92
C ASP A 39 -10.58 -11.70 -10.02
N ASN A 40 -9.80 -10.66 -9.67
CA ASN A 40 -9.27 -9.67 -10.63
C ASN A 40 -8.19 -10.22 -11.57
N TYR A 41 -7.68 -11.44 -11.32
CA TYR A 41 -6.83 -12.15 -12.27
C TYR A 41 -7.61 -12.83 -13.40
N THR A 42 -8.95 -12.90 -13.29
CA THR A 42 -9.81 -13.38 -14.37
C THR A 42 -10.31 -12.21 -15.23
N PRO A 43 -10.29 -12.32 -16.58
CA PRO A 43 -10.86 -11.28 -17.44
C PRO A 43 -12.35 -11.07 -17.17
N ALA A 44 -12.80 -9.82 -17.23
CA ALA A 44 -14.19 -9.46 -17.00
C ALA A 44 -15.15 -10.22 -17.93
N ASN A 45 -16.25 -10.73 -17.36
CA ASN A 45 -17.33 -11.40 -18.10
C ASN A 45 -18.68 -10.74 -17.74
N PRO A 46 -19.32 -10.00 -18.66
CA PRO A 46 -20.59 -9.31 -18.37
C PRO A 46 -21.77 -10.26 -18.12
N LEU A 47 -21.62 -11.55 -18.41
CA LEU A 47 -22.64 -12.58 -18.20
C LEU A 47 -22.41 -13.41 -16.93
N ASN A 48 -21.33 -13.16 -16.19
CA ASN A 48 -20.98 -13.91 -14.98
C ASN A 48 -20.56 -12.95 -13.85
N THR A 49 -21.27 -12.99 -12.73
CA THR A 49 -20.93 -12.23 -11.52
C THR A 49 -20.26 -13.16 -10.51
N PRO A 50 -19.06 -12.84 -9.99
CA PRO A 50 -18.44 -13.65 -8.94
C PRO A 50 -19.32 -13.78 -7.71
N PRO A 51 -19.38 -14.96 -7.07
CA PRO A 51 -20.29 -15.23 -5.95
C PRO A 51 -19.99 -14.41 -4.69
N HIS A 52 -18.75 -13.95 -4.52
CA HIS A 52 -18.31 -13.18 -3.35
C HIS A 52 -17.72 -11.82 -3.72
N ILE A 53 -18.30 -11.17 -4.75
CA ILE A 53 -17.87 -9.84 -5.21
C ILE A 53 -17.84 -8.81 -4.06
N LYS A 54 -16.74 -8.08 -3.96
CA LYS A 54 -16.46 -7.06 -2.93
C LYS A 54 -15.58 -5.95 -3.50
N PRO A 55 -15.63 -4.72 -2.98
CA PRO A 55 -14.69 -3.67 -3.36
C PRO A 55 -13.28 -3.96 -2.82
N GLU A 56 -12.31 -3.17 -3.27
CA GLU A 56 -11.01 -3.08 -2.62
C GLU A 56 -11.14 -2.64 -1.16
N TRP A 57 -10.07 -2.83 -0.39
CA TRP A 57 -10.12 -2.74 1.07
C TRP A 57 -10.16 -1.32 1.65
N TYR A 58 -9.80 -0.29 0.87
CA TYR A 58 -9.73 1.12 1.28
C TYR A 58 -10.94 1.92 0.79
#